data_AF-A0A1G2Z5C8-F1
#
_entry.id   AF-A0A1G2Z5C8-F1
#
_cell.length_a   1.000
_cell.length_b   1.000
_cell.length_c   1.000
_cell.angle_alpha   90.00
_cell.angle_beta   90.00
_cell.angle_gamma   90.00
#
_symmetry.space_group_name_H-M   'P 1'
#
loop_
_entity.id
_entity.type
_entity.pdbx_description
1 polymer ?
#
loop_
_entity_poly.entity_id
_entity_poly.type
_entity_poly.pdbx_seq_one_letter_code
_entity_poly.pdbx_strand_id
1 'polypeptide(L)'
;MNLALPRVAWHRPSLATAGRASRRNVVRKSEYQALLRPIVEKYAQESWEYWRDRIGAEPICFDGETDEGKQYQVEVEAFWDGKAEGDIRVLISIDDGRWRAFCPVCESFVVAPDQSSQAGK
;
A
#
# COMPACT_ATOMS: atom_id res chain seq x y z
N MET A 1 -17.93 -13.33 16.81
CA MET A 1 -17.33 -11.99 16.92
C MET A 1 -16.98 -11.58 15.51
N ASN A 2 -17.86 -10.80 14.87
CA ASN A 2 -17.72 -10.39 13.47
C ASN A 2 -17.22 -8.95 13.42
N LEU A 3 -16.06 -8.71 12.82
CA LEU A 3 -15.63 -7.36 12.47
C LEU A 3 -16.15 -7.05 11.07
N ALA A 4 -17.30 -6.39 11.03
CA ALA A 4 -17.84 -5.79 9.82
C ALA A 4 -17.09 -4.47 9.54
N LEU A 5 -16.60 -4.29 8.33
CA LEU A 5 -16.02 -3.01 7.87
C LEU A 5 -17.14 -1.97 7.67
N PRO A 6 -16.95 -0.69 8.04
CA PRO A 6 -17.99 0.32 7.90
C PRO A 6 -18.17 0.78 6.45
N ARG A 7 -19.42 0.79 5.97
CA ARG A 7 -19.86 1.53 4.78
C ARG A 7 -19.79 3.02 5.06
N VAL A 8 -18.86 3.72 4.41
CA VAL A 8 -18.77 5.17 4.44
C VAL A 8 -19.14 5.72 3.06
N ALA A 9 -20.25 6.47 3.02
CA ALA A 9 -20.66 7.25 1.86
C ALA A 9 -20.08 8.67 1.99
N TRP A 10 -19.45 9.18 0.94
CA TRP A 10 -19.13 10.61 0.84
C TRP A 10 -19.56 11.19 -0.51
N HIS A 11 -20.18 12.37 -0.41
CA HIS A 11 -20.49 13.31 -1.48
C HIS A 11 -19.20 13.86 -2.13
N ARG A 12 -19.28 14.11 -3.44
CA ARG A 12 -18.21 14.72 -4.26
C ARG A 12 -18.12 16.23 -4.01
N PRO A 13 -16.92 16.81 -4.17
CA PRO A 13 -16.76 18.07 -4.86
C PRO A 13 -16.18 17.84 -6.27
N SER A 14 -16.75 18.58 -7.21
CA SER A 14 -16.28 18.77 -8.58
C SER A 14 -15.12 19.77 -8.58
N LEU A 15 -14.07 19.52 -9.36
CA LEU A 15 -13.52 20.47 -10.33
C LEU A 15 -12.58 19.74 -11.29
N ALA A 16 -12.81 19.96 -12.57
CA ALA A 16 -12.07 19.40 -13.69
C ALA A 16 -10.87 20.28 -14.07
N THR A 17 -9.80 19.69 -14.60
CA THR A 17 -9.09 20.19 -15.79
C THR A 17 -8.39 19.02 -16.49
N ALA A 18 -8.47 19.02 -17.82
CA ALA A 18 -8.11 17.94 -18.73
C ALA A 18 -6.60 17.75 -18.94
N GLY A 19 -6.19 16.50 -19.14
CA GLY A 19 -4.84 16.13 -19.56
C GLY A 19 -4.83 14.83 -20.37
N ARG A 20 -4.82 15.00 -21.70
CA ARG A 20 -4.37 14.09 -22.78
C ARG A 20 -4.34 12.57 -22.47
N ALA A 21 -5.34 11.84 -22.98
CA ALA A 21 -5.39 10.39 -22.93
C ALA A 21 -4.29 9.75 -23.80
N SER A 22 -3.20 9.32 -23.18
CA SER A 22 -2.28 8.34 -23.76
C SER A 22 -3.00 6.99 -23.80
N ARG A 23 -2.99 6.32 -24.97
CA ARG A 23 -3.57 4.98 -25.16
C ARG A 23 -2.84 4.00 -24.23
N ARG A 24 -3.38 3.77 -23.04
CA ARG A 24 -2.88 2.73 -22.14
C ARG A 24 -3.21 1.38 -22.75
N ASN A 25 -2.19 0.56 -22.97
CA ASN A 25 -2.34 -0.88 -23.00
C ASN A 25 -3.16 -1.25 -21.75
N VAL A 26 -4.36 -1.78 -21.95
CA VAL A 26 -5.19 -2.28 -20.86
C VAL A 26 -4.55 -3.58 -20.40
N VAL A 27 -3.51 -3.46 -19.58
CA VAL A 27 -3.02 -4.58 -18.78
C VAL A 27 -4.22 -5.03 -17.95
N ARG A 28 -4.65 -6.28 -18.13
CA ARG A 28 -5.71 -6.86 -17.30
C ARG A 28 -5.19 -6.86 -15.86
N LYS A 29 -5.69 -5.91 -15.06
CA LYS A 29 -5.39 -5.81 -13.64
C LYS A 29 -5.80 -7.14 -13.01
N SER A 30 -4.85 -7.86 -12.41
CA SER A 30 -5.17 -9.12 -11.74
C SER A 30 -6.09 -8.85 -10.55
N GLU A 31 -6.95 -9.81 -10.19
CA GLU A 31 -7.84 -9.78 -9.02
C GLU A 31 -7.08 -9.31 -7.75
N TYR A 32 -5.85 -9.79 -7.59
CA TYR A 32 -4.95 -9.49 -6.47
C TYR A 32 -4.45 -8.05 -6.45
N GLN A 33 -4.32 -7.40 -7.61
CA GLN A 33 -3.97 -5.98 -7.66
C GLN A 33 -5.12 -5.07 -7.20
N ALA A 34 -6.37 -5.55 -7.24
CA ALA A 34 -7.48 -4.82 -6.64
C ALA A 34 -7.46 -4.92 -5.10
N LEU A 35 -6.96 -6.03 -4.55
CA LEU A 35 -6.84 -6.26 -3.10
C LEU A 35 -5.74 -5.39 -2.46
N LEU A 36 -4.68 -5.08 -3.20
CA LEU A 36 -3.60 -4.21 -2.72
C LEU A 36 -4.05 -2.78 -2.43
N ARG A 37 -4.99 -2.24 -3.21
CA ARG A 37 -5.37 -0.82 -3.10
C ARG A 37 -5.85 -0.40 -1.71
N PRO A 38 -6.84 -1.06 -1.07
CA PRO A 38 -7.28 -0.68 0.28
C PRO A 38 -6.17 -0.88 1.33
N ILE A 39 -5.25 -1.82 1.12
CA ILE A 39 -4.12 -2.08 2.02
C ILE A 39 -3.11 -0.93 1.91
N VAL A 40 -2.76 -0.53 0.69
CA VAL A 40 -1.93 0.65 0.42
C VAL A 40 -2.57 1.90 1.00
N GLU A 41 -3.87 2.13 0.76
CA GLU A 41 -4.61 3.29 1.29
C GLU A 41 -4.59 3.34 2.83
N LYS A 42 -4.68 2.19 3.51
CA LYS A 42 -4.56 2.09 4.97
C LYS A 42 -3.16 2.47 5.43
N TYR A 43 -2.13 1.83 4.87
CA TYR A 43 -0.76 1.98 5.34
C TYR A 43 -0.09 3.29 4.91
N ALA A 44 -0.56 3.91 3.83
CA ALA A 44 -0.12 5.24 3.40
C ALA A 44 -0.61 6.38 4.32
N GLN A 45 -1.51 6.10 5.27
CA GLN A 45 -1.94 7.07 6.29
C GLN A 45 -1.03 7.06 7.54
N GLU A 46 -0.16 6.06 7.67
CA GLU A 46 0.78 5.98 8.79
C GLU A 46 1.94 6.97 8.63
N SER A 47 2.46 7.46 9.76
CA SER A 47 3.51 8.48 9.76
C SER A 47 4.89 7.93 9.35
N TRP A 48 5.82 8.84 9.06
CA TRP A 48 7.21 8.46 8.81
C TRP A 48 7.84 7.78 10.04
N GLU A 49 7.56 8.26 11.26
CA GLU A 49 8.08 7.68 12.51
C GLU A 49 7.56 6.25 12.72
N TYR A 50 6.28 6.02 12.42
CA TYR A 50 5.68 4.69 12.46
C TYR A 50 6.47 3.70 11.59
N TRP A 51 6.84 4.12 10.39
CA TRP A 51 7.59 3.28 9.46
C TRP A 51 9.07 3.18 9.81
N ARG A 52 9.68 4.25 10.30
CA ARG A 52 11.06 4.25 10.79
C ARG A 52 11.27 3.18 11.85
N ASP A 53 10.36 3.11 12.82
CA ASP A 53 10.45 2.18 13.94
C ASP A 53 10.24 0.71 13.51
N ARG A 54 9.85 0.47 12.26
CA ARG A 54 9.68 -0.86 11.65
C ARG A 54 10.81 -1.29 10.74
N ILE A 55 11.76 -0.41 10.44
CA ILE A 55 12.92 -0.79 9.62
C ILE A 55 13.76 -1.81 10.39
N GLY A 56 13.93 -3.00 9.81
CA GLY A 56 14.64 -4.12 10.43
C GLY A 56 13.85 -4.88 11.49
N ALA A 57 12.57 -4.56 11.69
CA ALA A 57 11.64 -5.36 12.47
C ALA A 57 11.04 -6.50 11.62
N GLU A 58 10.37 -7.44 12.27
CA GLU A 58 9.58 -8.47 11.57
C GLU A 58 8.49 -7.81 10.69
N PRO A 59 8.30 -8.28 9.44
CA PRO A 59 7.24 -7.79 8.57
C PRO A 59 5.85 -7.93 9.20
N ILE A 60 4.94 -7.03 8.84
CA ILE A 60 3.54 -7.17 9.24
C ILE A 60 2.89 -8.19 8.32
N CYS A 61 2.54 -9.35 8.88
CA CYS A 61 1.88 -10.42 8.15
C CYS A 61 0.43 -10.60 8.59
N PHE A 62 -0.49 -10.75 7.65
CA PHE A 62 -1.88 -11.12 7.93
C PHE A 62 -2.53 -11.87 6.77
N ASP A 63 -3.46 -12.76 7.09
CA ASP A 63 -4.25 -13.49 6.10
C ASP A 63 -5.45 -12.66 5.65
N GLY A 64 -5.88 -12.89 4.42
CA GLY A 64 -7.09 -12.33 3.84
C GLY A 64 -7.83 -13.34 2.98
N GLU A 65 -9.10 -13.05 2.72
CA GLU A 65 -9.99 -13.90 1.93
C GLU A 65 -10.71 -13.05 0.89
N THR A 66 -10.73 -13.51 -0.37
CA THR A 66 -11.52 -12.89 -1.44
C THR A 66 -13.01 -13.19 -1.26
N ASP A 67 -13.90 -12.44 -1.91
CA ASP A 67 -15.35 -12.74 -1.93
C ASP A 67 -15.69 -14.15 -2.48
N GLU A 68 -14.78 -14.77 -3.24
CA GLU A 68 -14.90 -16.14 -3.77
C GLU A 68 -14.32 -17.22 -2.83
N GLY A 69 -13.89 -16.86 -1.62
CA GLY A 69 -13.34 -17.79 -0.62
C GLY A 69 -11.87 -18.19 -0.83
N LYS A 70 -11.15 -17.56 -1.76
CA LYS A 70 -9.71 -17.77 -1.93
C LYS A 70 -8.94 -17.08 -0.80
N GLN A 71 -8.10 -17.85 -0.12
CA GLN A 71 -7.17 -17.34 0.89
C GLN A 71 -5.94 -16.73 0.22
N TYR A 72 -5.39 -15.70 0.85
CA TYR A 72 -4.11 -15.08 0.50
C TYR A 72 -3.42 -14.56 1.76
N GLN A 73 -2.11 -14.44 1.72
CA GLN A 73 -1.30 -13.81 2.75
C GLN A 73 -0.81 -12.46 2.25
N VAL A 74 -0.85 -11.46 3.14
CA VAL A 74 -0.27 -10.14 2.92
C VAL A 74 0.98 -10.01 3.79
N GLU A 75 2.03 -9.46 3.22
CA GLU A 75 3.23 -9.04 3.94
C GLU A 75 3.49 -7.56 3.66
N VAL A 76 3.81 -6.80 4.71
CA VAL A 76 4.16 -5.38 4.63
C VAL A 76 5.51 -5.16 5.30
N GLU A 77 6.47 -4.67 4.51
CA GLU A 77 7.85 -4.46 4.93
C GLU A 77 8.28 -3.02 4.64
N ALA A 78 9.09 -2.43 5.53
CA ALA A 78 9.63 -1.09 5.37
C ALA A 78 11.16 -1.11 5.36
N PHE A 79 11.74 -0.36 4.45
CA PHE A 79 13.20 -0.21 4.33
C PHE A 79 13.57 1.18 3.82
N TRP A 80 14.82 1.59 4.08
CA TRP A 80 15.35 2.85 3.59
C TRP A 80 15.32 2.92 2.06
N ASP A 81 14.72 3.96 1.50
CA ASP A 81 14.72 4.24 0.07
C ASP A 81 16.00 5.01 -0.29
N GLY A 82 17.12 4.29 -0.27
CA GLY A 82 18.45 4.84 -0.50
C GLY A 82 19.25 5.03 0.78
N LYS A 83 19.21 6.23 1.38
CA LYS A 83 20.02 6.54 2.57
C LYS A 83 19.28 6.25 3.88
N ALA A 84 20.03 5.86 4.91
CA ALA A 84 19.51 5.77 6.27
C ALA A 84 18.97 7.14 6.74
N GLU A 85 17.92 7.10 7.56
CA GLU A 85 17.23 8.30 8.10
C GLU A 85 16.60 9.21 7.02
N GLY A 86 16.45 8.70 5.79
CA GLY A 86 15.82 9.39 4.67
C GLY A 86 14.40 8.93 4.40
N ASP A 87 14.05 8.92 3.12
CA ASP A 87 12.79 8.39 2.63
C ASP A 87 12.68 6.90 2.96
N ILE A 88 11.46 6.45 3.26
CA ILE A 88 11.16 5.06 3.58
C ILE A 88 10.28 4.50 2.48
N ARG A 89 10.69 3.38 1.90
CA ARG A 89 9.86 2.60 0.99
C ARG A 89 9.13 1.54 1.78
N VAL A 90 7.82 1.51 1.60
CA VAL A 90 6.95 0.45 2.14
C VAL A 90 6.55 -0.44 0.97
N LEU A 91 6.91 -1.71 1.05
CA LEU A 91 6.55 -2.75 0.10
C LEU A 91 5.41 -3.58 0.67
N ILE A 92 4.36 -3.77 -0.11
CA ILE A 92 3.22 -4.64 0.22
C ILE A 92 3.18 -5.73 -0.83
N SER A 93 3.22 -6.99 -0.40
CA SER A 93 3.14 -8.17 -1.25
C SER A 93 1.91 -9.00 -0.88
N ILE A 94 1.33 -9.64 -1.90
CA ILE A 94 0.32 -10.69 -1.71
C ILE A 94 0.85 -11.99 -2.28
N ASP A 95 0.84 -13.03 -1.45
CA ASP A 95 1.03 -14.42 -1.85
C ASP A 95 -0.30 -15.19 -1.74
N ASP A 96 -0.62 -15.98 -2.75
CA ASP A 96 -1.81 -16.83 -2.78
C ASP A 96 -1.48 -18.31 -2.54
N GLY A 97 -0.22 -18.64 -2.23
CA GLY A 97 0.26 -19.99 -1.96
C GLY A 97 0.18 -20.92 -3.18
N ARG A 98 -0.02 -20.36 -4.38
CA ARG A 98 -0.18 -21.11 -5.65
C ARG A 98 1.06 -20.91 -6.53
N TRP A 99 0.91 -21.09 -7.84
CA TRP A 99 2.00 -20.99 -8.83
C TRP A 99 2.76 -19.64 -8.82
N ARG A 100 2.24 -18.63 -8.11
CA ARG A 100 2.87 -17.31 -7.91
C ARG A 100 3.73 -17.19 -6.66
N ALA A 101 3.97 -18.27 -5.91
CA ALA A 101 4.97 -18.30 -4.84
C ALA A 101 6.37 -17.84 -5.29
N PHE A 102 6.66 -17.79 -6.61
CA PHE A 102 7.90 -17.27 -7.18
C PHE A 102 7.83 -15.82 -7.70
N CYS A 103 6.64 -15.20 -7.72
CA CYS A 103 6.46 -13.83 -8.21
C CYS A 103 5.20 -13.20 -7.57
N PRO A 104 5.26 -12.84 -6.27
CA PRO A 104 4.14 -12.24 -5.56
C PRO A 104 3.68 -10.95 -6.25
N VAL A 105 2.39 -10.61 -6.10
CA VAL A 105 1.88 -9.33 -6.62
C VAL A 105 2.22 -8.26 -5.59
N CYS A 106 3.03 -7.28 -5.99
CA CYS A 106 3.51 -6.25 -5.09
C CYS A 106 3.08 -4.83 -5.52
N GLU A 107 2.88 -3.97 -4.54
CA GLU A 107 2.75 -2.52 -4.70
C GLU A 107 3.62 -1.84 -3.64
N SER A 108 4.08 -0.62 -3.91
CA SER A 108 4.92 0.12 -2.96
C SER A 108 4.60 1.61 -2.98
N PHE A 109 4.87 2.27 -1.87
CA PHE A 109 4.81 3.72 -1.76
C PHE A 109 6.01 4.23 -0.95
N VAL A 110 6.27 5.54 -1.07
CA VAL A 110 7.37 6.20 -0.36
C VAL A 110 6.79 7.17 0.66
N VAL A 111 7.35 7.14 1.87
CA VAL A 111 7.04 8.06 2.96
C VAL A 111 8.27 8.92 3.22
N ALA A 112 8.14 10.22 3.02
CA ALA A 112 9.22 11.18 3.30
C ALA A 112 9.17 11.62 4.78
N PRO A 113 10.32 11.96 5.39
CA PRO A 113 10.32 12.56 6.72
C PRO A 113 9.55 13.88 6.70
N ASP A 114 8.77 14.14 7.75
CA ASP A 114 8.03 15.39 7.87
C ASP A 114 9.02 16.56 7.95
N GLN A 115 8.96 17.49 6.98
CA GLN A 115 9.84 18.66 6.93
C GLN A 115 9.32 19.82 7.78
N SER A 116 8.43 19.57 8.75
CA SER A 116 7.75 20.60 9.55
C SER A 116 8.64 21.33 10.57
N SER A 117 9.97 21.17 10.55
CA SER A 117 10.87 21.85 11.48
C SER A 117 12.23 22.25 10.88
N GLN A 118 12.25 22.97 9.76
CA GLN A 118 13.36 23.89 9.45
C GLN A 118 12.86 25.15 8.72
N ALA A 119 12.13 26.00 9.45
CA ALA A 119 12.02 27.42 9.12
C ALA A 119 12.97 28.20 10.03
N GLY A 120 14.11 28.60 9.45
CA GLY A 120 15.03 29.68 9.81
C GLY A 120 15.06 30.21 11.25
N LYS A 121 16.20 29.98 11.90
CA LYS A 121 16.83 31.00 12.74
C LYS A 121 17.32 32.16 11.88
#